data_AF-A0A925QCI9-F1
#
_entry.id   AF-A0A925QCI9-F1
#
_cell.length_a   1.000
_cell.length_b   1.000
_cell.length_c   1.000
_cell.angle_alpha   90.00
_cell.angle_beta   90.00
_cell.angle_gamma   90.00
#
_symmetry.space_group_name_H-M   'P 1'
#
loop_
_entity.id
_entity.type
_entity.pdbx_description
1 polymer ?
#
loop_
_entity_poly.entity_id
_entity_poly.type
_entity_poly.pdbx_seq_one_letter_code
_entity_poly.pdbx_strand_id
1 'polypeptide(L)' 'MTEKLSINGKDAWVMVEPHILEGEEQGEAHKEYFIAYYTLQEPGLAGGKIFMEEDDRPKLFASPVEALEFATEELLRVLA' A
#
# COMPACT_ATOMS: atom_id res chain seq x y z
N MET A 1 6.53 5.15 -3.56
CA MET A 1 7.72 4.31 -3.40
C MET A 1 7.40 2.88 -3.81
N THR A 2 8.41 2.09 -4.19
CA THR A 2 8.25 0.68 -4.52
C THR A 2 9.36 -0.10 -3.86
N GLU A 3 9.02 -1.17 -3.15
CA GLU A 3 9.96 -2.04 -2.45
C GLU A 3 9.75 -3.50 -2.84
N LYS A 4 10.85 -4.23 -3.01
CA LYS A 4 10.82 -5.67 -3.30
C LYS A 4 11.09 -6.44 -2.01
N LEU A 5 10.18 -7.31 -1.65
CA LEU A 5 10.28 -8.23 -0.52
C LEU A 5 10.44 -9.66 -1.03
N SER A 6 11.41 -10.40 -0.50
CA SER A 6 11.54 -11.84 -0.76
C SER A 6 11.08 -12.60 0.49
N ILE A 7 9.91 -13.23 0.41
CA ILE A 7 9.26 -13.96 1.52
C ILE A 7 9.13 -15.42 1.11
N ASN A 8 9.77 -16.34 1.84
CA ASN A 8 9.74 -17.79 1.56
C ASN A 8 10.07 -18.18 0.11
N GLY A 9 11.03 -17.50 -0.52
CA GLY A 9 11.41 -17.73 -1.91
C GLY A 9 10.40 -17.23 -2.95
N LYS A 10 9.36 -16.51 -2.52
CA LYS A 10 8.47 -15.74 -3.39
C LYS A 10 8.86 -14.27 -3.35
N ASP A 11 8.93 -13.66 -4.51
CA ASP A 11 9.11 -12.22 -4.63
C ASP A 11 7.74 -11.54 -4.60
N ALA A 12 7.58 -10.59 -3.68
CA ALA A 12 6.44 -9.70 -3.59
C ALA A 12 6.94 -8.27 -3.76
N TRP A 13 6.19 -7.47 -4.51
CA TRP A 13 6.47 -6.05 -4.70
C TRP A 13 5.41 -5.27 -3.94
N VAL A 14 5.85 -4.42 -3.02
CA VAL A 14 5.01 -3.47 -2.30
C VAL A 14 5.18 -2.11 -2.95
N MET A 15 4.06 -1.47 -3.25
CA MET A 15 4.02 -0.11 -3.78
C MET A 15 3.20 0.74 -2.82
N VAL A 16 3.72 1.92 -2.55
CA VAL A 16 3.07 2.91 -1.71
C VAL A 16 2.95 4.20 -2.50
N GLU A 17 1.74 4.72 -2.62
CA GLU A 17 1.48 5.95 -3.35
C GLU A 17 0.67 6.92 -2.51
N PRO A 18 0.88 8.25 -2.69
CA PRO A 18 0.04 9.24 -2.07
C PRO A 18 -1.39 9.08 -2.59
N HIS A 19 -2.35 9.17 -1.66
CA HIS A 19 -3.76 9.09 -1.92
C HIS A 19 -4.43 10.37 -1.44
N ILE A 20 -5.13 11.02 -2.37
CA ILE A 20 -5.88 12.24 -2.10
C ILE A 20 -7.32 11.81 -1.90
N LEU A 21 -7.90 12.16 -0.75
CA LEU A 21 -9.33 11.94 -0.50
C LEU A 21 -10.16 12.89 -1.37
N GLU A 22 -11.03 12.32 -2.20
CA GLU A 22 -12.02 13.11 -2.96
C GLU A 22 -12.91 13.87 -1.98
N GLY A 23 -12.80 15.21 -1.96
CA GLY A 23 -13.57 16.10 -1.09
C GLY A 23 -12.75 17.15 -0.33
N GLU A 24 -11.42 16.99 -0.22
CA GLU A 24 -10.52 17.99 0.40
C GLU A 24 -10.06 19.08 -0.60
N GLU A 25 -10.93 19.52 -1.50
CA GLU A 25 -10.56 20.42 -2.59
C GLU A 25 -10.44 21.91 -2.21
N GLN A 26 -10.69 22.36 -0.97
CA GLN A 26 -10.53 23.79 -0.64
C GLN A 26 -10.08 24.06 0.80
N GLY A 27 -8.80 24.44 0.98
CA GLY A 27 -8.39 25.47 1.94
C GLY A 27 -7.82 25.04 3.30
N GLU A 28 -7.92 23.78 3.70
CA GLU A 28 -7.33 23.26 4.95
C GLU A 28 -6.18 22.30 4.64
N ALA A 29 -5.17 22.26 5.51
CA ALA A 29 -3.91 21.54 5.29
C ALA A 29 -4.14 20.16 4.68
N HIS A 30 -3.82 20.00 3.38
CA HIS A 30 -3.95 18.75 2.64
C HIS A 30 -3.30 17.64 3.47
N LYS A 31 -4.13 16.81 4.11
CA LYS A 31 -3.61 15.69 4.85
C LYS A 31 -3.29 14.63 3.81
N GLU A 32 -2.04 14.63 3.38
CA GLU A 32 -1.55 13.64 2.43
C GLU A 32 -1.59 12.28 3.12
N TYR A 33 -2.46 11.41 2.61
CA TYR A 33 -2.52 10.02 3.03
C TYR A 33 -1.73 9.17 2.04
N PHE A 34 -1.37 7.97 2.47
CA PHE A 34 -0.72 6.99 1.63
C PHE A 34 -1.54 5.72 1.60
N ILE A 35 -1.56 5.04 0.47
CA ILE A 35 -2.11 3.68 0.35
C ILE A 35 -0.98 2.73 -0.04
N ALA A 36 -1.07 1.50 0.47
CA ALA A 36 -0.20 0.42 0.06
C ALA A 36 -0.95 -0.58 -0.81
N TYR A 37 -0.25 -1.14 -1.79
CA TYR A 37 -0.72 -2.27 -2.58
C TYR A 37 0.44 -3.20 -2.91
N TYR A 38 0.13 -4.47 -3.13
CA TYR A 38 1.15 -5.48 -3.40
C TYR A 38 0.86 -6.29 -4.66
N THR A 39 1.91 -6.82 -5.27
CA THR A 39 1.79 -7.79 -6.36
C THR A 39 2.85 -8.88 -6.22
N LEU A 40 2.51 -10.09 -6.64
CA LEU A 40 3.44 -11.23 -6.74
C LEU A 40 4.05 -11.35 -8.14
N GLN A 41 3.67 -10.46 -9.06
CA GLN A 41 4.20 -10.37 -10.41
C GLN A 41 5.08 -9.13 -10.52
N GLU A 42 5.88 -9.03 -11.58
CA GLU A 42 6.66 -7.82 -11.82
C GLU A 42 5.75 -6.59 -11.93
N PRO A 43 6.08 -5.48 -11.24
CA PRO A 43 5.27 -4.27 -11.27
C PRO A 43 5.21 -3.72 -12.70
N GLY A 44 4.00 -3.38 -13.16
CA GLY A 44 3.73 -2.91 -14.53
C GLY A 44 3.09 -3.94 -15.46
N LEU A 45 3.12 -5.24 -15.12
CA LEU A 45 2.47 -6.30 -15.90
C LEU A 45 1.09 -6.70 -15.34
N ALA A 46 0.85 -6.47 -14.05
CA ALA A 46 -0.41 -6.80 -13.39
C ALA A 46 -0.82 -5.71 -12.39
N GLY A 47 -2.14 -5.49 -12.26
CA GLY A 47 -2.70 -4.64 -11.20
C GLY A 47 -2.39 -5.24 -9.83
N GLY A 48 -1.94 -4.41 -8.89
CA GLY A 48 -1.69 -4.82 -7.50
C GLY A 48 -2.98 -5.00 -6.71
N LYS A 49 -2.89 -5.71 -5.59
CA LYS A 49 -3.94 -5.79 -4.57
C LYS A 49 -3.73 -4.68 -3.54
N ILE A 50 -4.72 -3.80 -3.43
CA ILE A 50 -4.76 -2.74 -2.41
C ILE A 50 -5.09 -3.35 -1.06
N PHE A 51 -4.43 -2.88 0.00
CA PHE A 51 -4.83 -3.21 1.36
C PHE A 51 -6.10 -2.44 1.71
N MET A 52 -7.17 -3.17 2.02
CA MET A 52 -8.50 -2.61 2.32
C MET A 52 -8.78 -2.68 3.83
N GLU A 53 -9.56 -1.73 4.34
CA GLU A 53 -10.18 -1.80 5.66
C GLU A 53 -11.50 -2.59 5.62
N GLU A 54 -12.08 -2.85 6.79
CA GLU A 54 -13.32 -3.64 6.94
C GLU A 54 -14.51 -3.05 6.16
N ASP A 55 -14.53 -1.74 5.92
CA ASP A 55 -15.57 -1.02 5.17
C ASP A 55 -15.37 -1.03 3.64
N ASP A 56 -14.52 -1.92 3.10
CA ASP A 56 -14.16 -1.94 1.66
C ASP A 56 -13.54 -0.61 1.16
N ARG A 57 -12.86 0.11 2.07
CA ARG A 57 -12.13 1.33 1.75
C ARG A 57 -10.62 1.06 1.74
N PRO A 58 -9.83 1.72 0.87
CA PRO A 58 -8.38 1.61 0.93
C PRO A 58 -7.88 2.01 2.32
N LYS A 59 -6.96 1.21 2.88
CA LYS A 59 -6.33 1.55 4.14
C LYS A 59 -5.41 2.74 3.95
N LEU A 60 -5.69 3.81 4.70
CA LEU A 60 -4.95 5.07 4.64
C LEU A 60 -3.90 5.11 5.74
N PHE A 61 -2.71 5.55 5.38
CA PHE A 61 -1.58 5.72 6.29
C PHE A 61 -1.16 7.17 6.34
N ALA A 62 -0.64 7.61 7.48
CA ALA A 62 -0.19 9.00 7.66
C ALA A 62 1.22 9.23 7.09
N SER A 63 1.96 8.14 6.84
CA SER A 63 3.29 8.21 6.23
C SER A 63 3.50 7.02 5.30
N PRO A 64 4.39 7.17 4.31
CA PRO A 64 4.65 6.09 3.38
C PRO A 64 5.44 4.95 4.06
N VAL A 65 6.23 5.26 5.09
CA VAL A 65 6.95 4.28 5.91
C VAL A 65 5.98 3.38 6.68
N GLU A 66 4.98 3.97 7.33
CA GLU A 66 3.93 3.22 8.05
C GLU A 66 3.17 2.26 7.12
N ALA A 67 2.84 2.72 5.90
CA ALA A 67 2.19 1.91 4.88
C ALA A 67 3.03 0.69 4.47
N LEU A 68 4.36 0.89 4.34
CA LEU A 68 5.30 -0.15 3.97
C LEU A 68 5.50 -1.17 5.11
N GLU A 69 5.65 -0.70 6.34
CA GLU A 69 5.79 -1.57 7.52
C GLU A 69 4.56 -2.46 7.66
N PHE A 70 3.36 -1.87 7.58
CA PHE A 70 2.10 -2.62 7.60
C PHE A 70 2.03 -3.66 6.47
N ALA A 71 2.34 -3.25 5.23
CA ALA A 71 2.33 -4.16 4.08
C ALA A 71 3.30 -5.32 4.24
N THR A 72 4.49 -5.06 4.80
CA THR A 72 5.50 -6.08 5.06
C THR A 72 5.03 -7.10 6.09
N GLU A 73 4.48 -6.63 7.21
CA GLU A 73 3.95 -7.51 8.26
C GLU A 73 2.78 -8.38 7.75
N GLU A 74 1.85 -7.79 7.00
CA GLU A 74 0.71 -8.52 6.46
C GLU A 74 1.15 -9.53 5.39
N LEU A 75 2.09 -9.17 4.52
CA LEU A 75 2.62 -10.11 3.53
C LEU A 75 3.40 -11.23 4.18
N LEU A 76 4.14 -10.97 5.25
CA LEU A 76 4.77 -12.02 6.04
C LEU A 76 3.70 -12.95 6.61
N ARG A 77 2.57 -12.46 7.13
CA ARG A 77 1.50 -13.33 7.65
C ARG A 77 0.80 -14.15 6.57
N VAL A 78 0.58 -13.57 5.39
CA VAL A 78 -0.17 -14.21 4.29
C VAL A 78 0.70 -15.15 3.45
N LEU A 79 2.01 -14.88 3.37
CA LEU A 79 2.97 -15.63 2.54
C LEU A 79 3.96 -16.48 3.37
N ALA A 80 3.96 -16.38 4.70
CA ALA A 80 4.64 -17.30 5.62
C ALA A 80 4.13 -18.74 5.47
#